data_AF-A0A424YUM8-F1
#
_entry.id   AF-A0A424YUM8-F1
#
_cell.length_a   1.000
_cell.length_b   1.000
_cell.length_c   1.000
_cell.angle_alpha   90.00
_cell.angle_beta   90.00
_cell.angle_gamma   90.00
#
_symmetry.space_group_name_H-M   'P 1'
#
loop_
_entity.id
_entity.type
_entity.pdbx_description
1 polymer ?
#
loop_
_entity_poly.entity_id
_entity_poly.type
_entity_poly.pdbx_seq_one_letter_code
_entity_poly.pdbx_strand_id
1 'polypeptide(L)'
;NQFNCYDKIVELIENAPMNTLYGFDFPLSVPEPFLKHYSNWNDFIFDFTKKYPSPDEFRRDFLELSNGVEIKRCSETIEKAPFSPYNLRLFKQTYYGITKIVYPLLSKKSAAFLPMNELNKNKPWVVEVCPACTLKKISMYFPYKGRGQEELGNRIKILNYLAENNIFVPFSLKNDILSNYEGDALDSIIGAYSLFKSLSYGKIENSSNLKNNLVYKKEGYIFS
;
A
#
# COMPACT_ATOMS: atom_id res chain seq x y z
N ASN A 1 -6.09 -9.10 -27.05
CA ASN A 1 -5.27 -9.44 -25.88
C ASN A 1 -4.76 -8.17 -25.22
N GLN A 2 -5.56 -7.60 -24.32
CA GLN A 2 -5.18 -6.43 -23.56
C GLN A 2 -4.23 -6.88 -22.44
N PHE A 3 -3.02 -6.33 -22.40
CA PHE A 3 -2.02 -6.63 -21.40
C PHE A 3 -2.57 -6.25 -20.01
N ASN A 4 -2.97 -7.22 -19.19
CA ASN A 4 -3.50 -6.94 -17.85
C ASN A 4 -2.33 -6.92 -16.85
N CYS A 5 -1.92 -5.72 -16.45
CA CYS A 5 -0.81 -5.53 -15.52
C CYS A 5 -1.04 -6.19 -14.15
N TYR A 6 -2.30 -6.31 -13.70
CA TYR A 6 -2.63 -6.96 -12.43
C TYR A 6 -2.27 -8.44 -12.43
N ASP A 7 -2.55 -9.15 -13.52
CA ASP A 7 -2.24 -10.57 -13.63
C ASP A 7 -0.72 -10.81 -13.56
N LYS A 8 0.07 -9.89 -14.14
CA LYS A 8 1.54 -9.93 -14.05
C LYS A 8 2.07 -9.63 -12.65
N ILE A 9 1.42 -8.74 -11.90
CA ILE A 9 1.78 -8.50 -10.49
C ILE A 9 1.46 -9.73 -9.65
N VAL A 10 0.30 -10.35 -9.85
CA VAL A 10 -0.09 -11.58 -9.16
C VAL A 10 0.88 -12.71 -9.50
N GLU A 11 1.18 -12.93 -10.78
CA GLU A 11 2.15 -13.93 -11.24
C GLU A 11 3.54 -13.69 -10.65
N LEU A 12 4.00 -12.43 -10.60
CA LEU A 12 5.29 -12.06 -10.01
C LEU A 12 5.37 -12.48 -8.54
N ILE A 13 4.30 -12.23 -7.76
CA ILE A 13 4.26 -12.55 -6.34
C ILE A 13 4.14 -14.07 -6.14
N GLU A 14 3.30 -14.75 -6.91
CA GLU A 14 3.10 -16.20 -6.82
C GLU A 14 4.40 -16.99 -7.06
N ASN A 15 5.24 -16.50 -7.98
CA ASN A 15 6.51 -17.12 -8.33
C ASN A 15 7.71 -16.55 -7.56
N ALA A 16 7.47 -15.67 -6.60
CA ALA A 16 8.53 -15.07 -5.80
C ALA A 16 9.20 -16.12 -4.89
N PRO A 17 10.52 -16.02 -4.67
CA PRO A 17 11.18 -16.81 -3.62
C PRO A 17 10.51 -16.62 -2.25
N MET A 18 10.60 -17.65 -1.41
CA MET A 18 10.19 -17.55 -0.01
C MET A 18 10.96 -16.41 0.69
N ASN A 19 10.32 -15.72 1.63
CA ASN A 19 10.84 -14.51 2.30
C ASN A 19 10.98 -13.25 1.40
N THR A 20 10.35 -13.22 0.24
CA THR A 20 10.22 -11.96 -0.51
C THR A 20 9.17 -11.05 0.15
N LEU A 21 9.48 -9.77 0.30
CA LEU A 21 8.58 -8.76 0.86
C LEU A 21 8.15 -7.76 -0.22
N TYR A 22 6.84 -7.58 -0.38
CA TYR A 22 6.22 -6.61 -1.27
C TYR A 22 5.49 -5.54 -0.48
N GLY A 23 5.65 -4.29 -0.92
CA GLY A 23 4.94 -3.14 -0.39
C GLY A 23 4.02 -2.58 -1.45
N PHE A 24 2.74 -2.45 -1.12
CA PHE A 24 1.76 -1.82 -1.99
C PHE A 24 1.36 -0.45 -1.48
N ASP A 25 1.37 0.54 -2.37
CA ASP A 25 0.86 1.89 -2.13
C ASP A 25 -0.64 1.96 -2.43
N PHE A 26 -1.41 1.12 -1.77
CA PHE A 26 -2.87 1.22 -1.70
C PHE A 26 -3.38 0.57 -0.41
N PRO A 27 -4.50 1.04 0.14
CA PRO A 27 -5.10 0.44 1.33
C PRO A 27 -5.48 -1.04 1.13
N LEU A 28 -5.00 -1.90 2.03
CA LEU A 28 -5.34 -3.34 2.01
C LEU A 28 -6.72 -3.65 2.61
N SER A 29 -7.38 -2.66 3.20
CA SER A 29 -8.69 -2.79 3.83
C SER A 29 -9.36 -1.42 3.97
N VAL A 30 -10.46 -1.40 4.71
CA VAL A 30 -11.30 -0.22 4.95
C VAL A 30 -11.40 0.08 6.45
N PRO A 31 -11.97 1.24 6.86
CA PRO A 31 -12.15 1.58 8.28
C PRO A 31 -12.94 0.54 9.09
N GLU A 32 -12.51 0.33 10.33
CA GLU A 32 -13.11 -0.61 11.28
C GLU A 32 -14.65 -0.56 11.38
N PRO A 33 -15.33 0.60 11.33
CA PRO A 33 -16.79 0.63 11.39
C PRO A 33 -17.48 -0.21 10.32
N PHE A 34 -16.87 -0.38 9.14
CA PHE A 34 -17.40 -1.19 8.04
C PHE A 34 -17.01 -2.67 8.12
N LEU A 35 -16.21 -3.04 9.12
CA LEU A 35 -15.65 -4.38 9.31
C LEU A 35 -16.26 -5.13 10.52
N LYS A 36 -17.19 -4.49 11.24
CA LYS A 36 -17.76 -5.01 12.50
C LYS A 36 -18.51 -6.33 12.34
N HIS A 37 -19.18 -6.53 11.20
CA HIS A 37 -19.94 -7.75 10.92
C HIS A 37 -19.10 -8.90 10.35
N TYR A 38 -17.82 -8.67 10.02
CA TYR A 38 -16.92 -9.74 9.62
C TYR A 38 -16.14 -10.29 10.80
N SER A 39 -16.05 -11.62 10.87
CA SER A 39 -15.28 -12.31 11.90
C SER A 39 -13.78 -12.06 11.72
N ASN A 40 -13.30 -12.05 10.48
CA ASN A 40 -11.89 -11.77 10.14
C ASN A 40 -11.76 -10.99 8.82
N TRP A 41 -10.54 -10.52 8.52
CA TRP A 41 -10.26 -9.75 7.31
C TRP A 41 -10.43 -10.55 6.01
N ASN A 42 -10.14 -11.84 6.01
CA ASN A 42 -10.30 -12.65 4.80
C ASN A 42 -11.77 -12.71 4.36
N ASP A 43 -12.69 -12.88 5.32
CA ASP A 43 -14.14 -12.88 5.05
C ASP A 43 -14.57 -11.58 4.37
N PHE A 44 -14.05 -10.44 4.86
CA PHE A 44 -14.26 -9.13 4.23
C PHE A 44 -13.77 -9.10 2.79
N ILE A 45 -12.55 -9.57 2.51
CA ILE A 45 -12.01 -9.56 1.14
C ILE A 45 -12.84 -10.43 0.20
N PHE A 46 -13.25 -11.62 0.65
CA PHE A 46 -14.10 -12.51 -0.15
C PHE A 46 -15.47 -11.90 -0.44
N ASP A 47 -16.09 -11.24 0.54
CA ASP A 47 -17.39 -10.58 0.36
C ASP A 47 -17.28 -9.30 -0.48
N PHE A 48 -16.24 -8.49 -0.27
CA PHE A 48 -16.00 -7.24 -1.00
C PHE A 48 -16.06 -7.44 -2.51
N THR A 49 -15.38 -8.47 -3.02
CA THR A 49 -15.36 -8.78 -4.46
C THR A 49 -16.69 -9.25 -5.04
N LYS A 50 -17.62 -9.73 -4.19
CA LYS A 50 -18.97 -10.12 -4.59
C LYS A 50 -19.93 -8.94 -4.49
N LYS A 51 -19.79 -8.14 -3.45
CA LYS A 51 -20.68 -7.04 -3.11
C LYS A 51 -20.52 -5.85 -4.04
N TYR A 52 -19.28 -5.52 -4.43
CA TYR A 52 -18.98 -4.33 -5.20
C TYR A 52 -18.51 -4.70 -6.61
N PRO A 53 -19.37 -4.59 -7.63
CA PRO A 53 -19.00 -4.92 -9.01
C PRO A 53 -18.20 -3.78 -9.70
N SER A 54 -18.21 -2.57 -9.14
CA SER A 54 -17.47 -1.42 -9.67
C SER A 54 -16.85 -0.57 -8.54
N PRO A 55 -15.74 0.16 -8.82
CA PRO A 55 -15.16 1.07 -7.84
C PRO A 55 -16.13 2.19 -7.44
N ASP A 56 -16.99 2.64 -8.36
CA ASP A 56 -17.95 3.70 -8.09
C ASP A 56 -19.07 3.25 -7.13
N GLU A 57 -19.55 2.01 -7.26
CA GLU A 57 -20.50 1.42 -6.30
C GLU A 57 -19.85 1.20 -4.93
N PHE A 58 -18.60 0.70 -4.90
CA PHE A 58 -17.83 0.65 -3.66
C PHE A 58 -17.78 2.01 -2.97
N ARG A 59 -17.40 3.07 -3.69
CA ARG A 59 -17.28 4.40 -3.09
C ARG A 59 -18.64 4.96 -2.66
N ARG A 60 -19.66 4.83 -3.49
CA ARG A 60 -21.02 5.32 -3.20
C ARG A 60 -21.55 4.69 -1.92
N ASP A 61 -21.53 3.37 -1.82
CA ASP A 61 -22.07 2.65 -0.66
C ASP A 61 -21.31 3.03 0.63
N PHE A 62 -19.99 3.20 0.57
CA PHE A 62 -19.21 3.62 1.74
C PHE A 62 -19.53 5.06 2.18
N LEU A 63 -19.81 5.96 1.24
CA LEU A 63 -20.28 7.31 1.56
C LEU A 63 -21.69 7.31 2.13
N GLU A 64 -22.59 6.49 1.60
CA GLU A 64 -23.95 6.35 2.14
C GLU A 64 -23.91 5.84 3.58
N LEU A 65 -23.13 4.79 3.84
CA LEU A 65 -22.95 4.22 5.19
C LEU A 65 -22.29 5.19 6.18
N SER A 66 -21.60 6.23 5.69
CA SER A 66 -20.91 7.22 6.52
C SER A 66 -21.54 8.61 6.50
N ASN A 67 -22.78 8.73 6.00
CA ASN A 67 -23.49 10.01 5.87
C ASN A 67 -22.68 11.07 5.08
N GLY A 68 -22.00 10.63 4.01
CA GLY A 68 -21.20 11.47 3.13
C GLY A 68 -19.79 11.79 3.63
N VAL A 69 -19.37 11.24 4.78
CA VAL A 69 -18.07 11.54 5.39
C VAL A 69 -17.01 10.50 5.05
N GLU A 70 -15.83 10.93 4.64
CA GLU A 70 -14.68 10.04 4.42
C GLU A 70 -13.96 9.73 5.75
N ILE A 71 -14.19 8.53 6.29
CA ILE A 71 -13.63 8.02 7.54
C ILE A 71 -12.24 7.44 7.25
N LYS A 72 -11.25 7.83 8.05
CA LYS A 72 -9.90 7.25 8.03
C LYS A 72 -9.81 6.03 8.95
N ARG A 73 -8.97 5.07 8.60
CA ARG A 73 -8.53 3.99 9.51
C ARG A 73 -7.71 4.60 10.65
N CYS A 74 -7.56 3.83 11.73
CA CYS A 74 -6.64 4.20 12.81
C CYS A 74 -5.21 4.37 12.25
N SER A 75 -4.77 3.50 11.34
CA SER A 75 -3.46 3.61 10.71
C SER A 75 -3.27 4.92 9.93
N GLU A 76 -4.23 5.37 9.13
CA GLU A 76 -4.08 6.65 8.41
C GLU A 76 -4.01 7.84 9.35
N THR A 77 -4.75 7.80 10.46
CA THR A 77 -4.74 8.85 11.46
C THR A 77 -3.39 8.94 12.16
N ILE A 78 -2.84 7.79 12.58
CA ILE A 78 -1.56 7.70 13.27
C ILE A 78 -0.40 8.06 12.34
N GLU A 79 -0.37 7.49 11.14
CA GLU A 79 0.70 7.69 10.17
C GLU A 79 0.54 8.99 9.37
N LYS A 80 -0.52 9.77 9.66
CA LYS A 80 -0.87 11.03 8.99
C LYS A 80 -0.97 10.85 7.47
N ALA A 81 -1.53 9.74 7.02
CA ALA A 81 -1.79 9.49 5.61
C ALA A 81 -2.83 10.50 5.07
N PRO A 82 -2.69 10.93 3.81
CA PRO A 82 -3.52 12.01 3.28
C PRO A 82 -5.00 11.62 3.15
N PHE A 83 -5.28 10.40 2.70
CA PHE A 83 -6.60 10.00 2.21
C PHE A 83 -7.17 8.81 2.99
N SER A 84 -8.51 8.71 3.03
CA SER A 84 -9.19 7.48 3.42
C SER A 84 -9.17 6.46 2.28
N PRO A 85 -9.43 5.17 2.56
CA PRO A 85 -9.45 4.13 1.52
C PRO A 85 -10.47 4.33 0.40
N TYR A 86 -11.52 5.12 0.63
CA TYR A 86 -12.57 5.43 -0.34
C TYR A 86 -12.60 6.92 -0.73
N ASN A 87 -11.50 7.63 -0.49
CA ASN A 87 -11.32 9.00 -0.94
C ASN A 87 -11.44 9.11 -2.47
N LEU A 88 -12.02 10.21 -2.97
CA LEU A 88 -12.20 10.49 -4.40
C LEU A 88 -10.94 10.25 -5.26
N ARG A 89 -9.74 10.48 -4.72
CA ARG A 89 -8.46 10.32 -5.44
C ARG A 89 -7.86 8.92 -5.32
N LEU A 90 -8.31 8.10 -4.35
CA LEU A 90 -7.67 6.83 -3.99
C LEU A 90 -8.57 5.60 -4.21
N PHE A 91 -9.89 5.76 -4.16
CA PHE A 91 -10.84 4.64 -4.09
C PHE A 91 -10.68 3.61 -5.23
N LYS A 92 -10.29 4.04 -6.43
CA LYS A 92 -10.03 3.15 -7.56
C LYS A 92 -8.82 2.26 -7.33
N GLN A 93 -7.75 2.80 -6.73
CA GLN A 93 -6.56 2.03 -6.39
C GLN A 93 -6.87 1.01 -5.29
N THR A 94 -7.61 1.42 -4.24
CA THR A 94 -8.10 0.51 -3.21
C THR A 94 -8.94 -0.61 -3.82
N TYR A 95 -9.93 -0.27 -4.66
CA TYR A 95 -10.82 -1.24 -5.28
C TYR A 95 -10.08 -2.25 -6.17
N TYR A 96 -9.25 -1.76 -7.10
CA TYR A 96 -8.53 -2.65 -8.01
C TYR A 96 -7.42 -3.41 -7.29
N GLY A 97 -6.74 -2.81 -6.31
CA GLY A 97 -5.79 -3.49 -5.45
C GLY A 97 -6.44 -4.67 -4.73
N ILE A 98 -7.59 -4.46 -4.07
CA ILE A 98 -8.33 -5.53 -3.39
C ILE A 98 -8.82 -6.59 -4.37
N THR A 99 -9.53 -6.18 -5.45
CA THR A 99 -10.22 -7.13 -6.34
C THR A 99 -9.29 -7.84 -7.32
N LYS A 100 -8.21 -7.21 -7.77
CA LYS A 100 -7.31 -7.72 -8.82
C LYS A 100 -5.97 -8.22 -8.31
N ILE A 101 -5.56 -7.88 -7.09
CA ILE A 101 -4.29 -8.33 -6.51
C ILE A 101 -4.52 -9.11 -5.22
N VAL A 102 -5.16 -8.50 -4.21
CA VAL A 102 -5.32 -9.12 -2.89
C VAL A 102 -6.17 -10.38 -2.96
N TYR A 103 -7.37 -10.29 -3.56
CA TYR A 103 -8.29 -11.42 -3.65
C TYR A 103 -7.70 -12.63 -4.39
N PRO A 104 -7.08 -12.48 -5.58
CA PRO A 104 -6.43 -13.61 -6.26
C PRO A 104 -5.34 -14.28 -5.41
N LEU A 105 -4.46 -13.51 -4.78
CA LEU A 105 -3.39 -14.04 -3.93
C LEU A 105 -3.93 -14.72 -2.67
N LEU A 106 -4.95 -14.13 -2.05
CA LEU A 106 -5.57 -14.65 -0.83
C LEU A 106 -6.35 -15.95 -1.11
N SER A 107 -7.14 -15.98 -2.19
CA SER A 107 -7.93 -17.15 -2.59
C SER A 107 -7.06 -18.37 -2.91
N LYS A 108 -5.92 -18.17 -3.56
CA LYS A 108 -4.91 -19.20 -3.81
C LYS A 108 -4.00 -19.48 -2.62
N LYS A 109 -4.10 -18.69 -1.55
CA LYS A 109 -3.22 -18.74 -0.37
C LYS A 109 -1.74 -18.61 -0.75
N SER A 110 -1.40 -17.82 -1.78
CA SER A 110 -0.04 -17.71 -2.32
C SER A 110 0.81 -16.61 -1.67
N ALA A 111 0.20 -15.70 -0.90
CA ALA A 111 0.92 -14.69 -0.12
C ALA A 111 0.35 -14.57 1.31
N ALA A 112 1.11 -13.96 2.22
CA ALA A 112 0.64 -13.57 3.54
C ALA A 112 0.57 -12.03 3.64
N PHE A 113 -0.61 -11.50 3.99
CA PHE A 113 -0.83 -10.06 4.11
C PHE A 113 -0.65 -9.62 5.56
N LEU A 114 0.39 -8.86 5.88
CA LEU A 114 0.69 -8.48 7.27
C LEU A 114 0.22 -7.05 7.59
N PRO A 115 -0.34 -6.80 8.79
CA PRO A 115 -0.58 -7.73 9.90
C PRO A 115 -1.90 -8.54 9.86
N MET A 116 -2.67 -8.52 8.77
CA MET A 116 -4.00 -9.15 8.70
C MET A 116 -3.97 -10.68 8.81
N ASN A 117 -2.91 -11.31 8.32
CA ASN A 117 -2.64 -12.73 8.44
C ASN A 117 -1.50 -12.99 9.43
N GLU A 118 -1.42 -14.24 9.88
CA GLU A 118 -0.25 -14.69 10.61
C GLU A 118 1.00 -14.69 9.71
N LEU A 119 2.13 -14.37 10.32
CA LEU A 119 3.42 -14.39 9.65
C LEU A 119 3.74 -15.83 9.21
N ASN A 120 3.98 -16.01 7.92
CA ASN A 120 4.30 -17.31 7.33
C ASN A 120 5.55 -17.19 6.45
N LYS A 121 6.69 -17.70 6.94
CA LYS A 121 8.00 -17.64 6.25
C LYS A 121 8.06 -18.48 4.96
N ASN A 122 7.08 -19.37 4.73
CA ASN A 122 7.01 -20.20 3.53
C ASN A 122 6.28 -19.51 2.37
N LYS A 123 5.92 -18.22 2.52
CA LYS A 123 5.23 -17.43 1.50
C LYS A 123 5.87 -16.04 1.37
N PRO A 124 5.72 -15.39 0.21
CA PRO A 124 5.96 -13.96 0.11
C PRO A 124 5.04 -13.20 1.06
N TRP A 125 5.56 -12.11 1.61
CA TRP A 125 4.83 -11.19 2.48
C TRP A 125 4.40 -9.98 1.67
N VAL A 126 3.19 -9.53 1.95
CA VAL A 126 2.62 -8.31 1.37
C VAL A 126 2.23 -7.39 2.51
N VAL A 127 2.65 -6.14 2.42
CA VAL A 127 2.30 -5.09 3.37
C VAL A 127 1.87 -3.83 2.66
N GLU A 128 1.18 -2.97 3.40
CA GLU A 128 0.84 -1.64 2.94
C GLU A 128 1.97 -0.66 3.23
N VAL A 129 2.31 0.18 2.24
CA VAL A 129 3.23 1.31 2.38
C VAL A 129 2.52 2.59 1.93
N CYS A 130 3.06 3.74 2.30
CA CYS A 130 2.57 5.03 1.79
C CYS A 130 3.75 5.99 1.62
N PRO A 131 4.17 6.28 0.37
CA PRO A 131 5.30 7.17 0.08
C PRO A 131 5.18 8.53 0.78
N ALA A 132 3.97 9.11 0.82
CA ALA A 132 3.72 10.36 1.52
C ALA A 132 3.99 10.26 3.04
N CYS A 133 3.60 9.17 3.69
CA CYS A 133 3.90 8.93 5.11
C CYS A 133 5.40 8.77 5.35
N THR A 134 6.08 7.99 4.48
CA THR A 134 7.52 7.79 4.55
C THR A 134 8.27 9.11 4.41
N LEU A 135 7.96 9.91 3.38
CA LEU A 135 8.56 11.22 3.17
C LEU A 135 8.35 12.18 4.35
N LYS A 136 7.18 12.16 5.00
CA LYS A 136 6.92 12.96 6.22
C LYS A 136 7.84 12.57 7.37
N LYS A 137 8.08 11.27 7.58
CA LYS A 137 8.94 10.77 8.66
C LYS A 137 10.41 11.13 8.48
N ILE A 138 10.87 11.19 7.25
CA ILE A 138 12.25 11.56 6.92
C ILE A 138 12.42 13.06 6.58
N SER A 139 11.40 13.88 6.85
CA SER A 139 11.42 15.32 6.57
C SER A 139 11.71 15.69 5.11
N MET A 140 11.29 14.85 4.16
CA MET A 140 11.41 15.05 2.70
C MET A 140 10.04 15.23 2.02
N TYR A 141 9.04 15.70 2.76
CA TYR A 141 7.67 15.88 2.26
C TYR A 141 7.50 17.26 1.60
N PHE A 142 7.70 17.30 0.29
CA PHE A 142 7.49 18.47 -0.57
C PHE A 142 6.97 18.04 -1.96
N PRO A 143 6.37 18.94 -2.75
CA PRO A 143 5.87 18.60 -4.09
C PRO A 143 6.99 18.11 -5.02
N TYR A 144 6.89 16.88 -5.52
CA TYR A 144 7.82 16.31 -6.51
C TYR A 144 7.12 15.76 -7.75
N LYS A 145 5.78 15.73 -7.76
CA LYS A 145 4.96 15.36 -8.92
C LYS A 145 4.66 16.62 -9.72
N GLY A 146 4.97 16.60 -11.01
CA GLY A 146 4.85 17.75 -11.90
C GLY A 146 6.02 17.86 -12.90
N ARG A 147 5.81 18.69 -13.92
CA ARG A 147 6.74 18.89 -15.05
C ARG A 147 7.72 20.05 -14.85
N GLY A 148 7.61 20.81 -13.76
CA GLY A 148 8.45 21.97 -13.51
C GLY A 148 9.86 21.61 -13.03
N GLN A 149 10.74 22.62 -13.05
CA GLN A 149 12.13 22.48 -12.60
C GLN A 149 12.23 22.29 -11.09
N GLU A 150 11.29 22.86 -10.32
CA GLU A 150 11.23 22.65 -8.88
C GLU A 150 10.91 21.18 -8.55
N GLU A 151 9.92 20.58 -9.21
CA GLU A 151 9.56 19.18 -9.00
C GLU A 151 10.67 18.24 -9.43
N LEU A 152 11.37 18.53 -10.53
CA LEU A 152 12.56 17.79 -10.93
C LEU A 152 13.67 17.89 -9.86
N GLY A 153 13.97 19.10 -9.39
CA GLY A 153 14.93 19.32 -8.32
C GLY A 153 14.56 18.57 -7.04
N ASN A 154 13.27 18.50 -6.72
CA ASN A 154 12.75 17.76 -5.58
C ASN A 154 12.85 16.23 -5.77
N ARG A 155 12.57 15.69 -6.97
CA ARG A 155 12.84 14.27 -7.28
C ARG A 155 14.32 13.91 -7.12
N ILE A 156 15.23 14.79 -7.55
CA ILE A 156 16.68 14.62 -7.38
C ILE A 156 17.05 14.59 -5.89
N LYS A 157 16.55 15.54 -5.09
CA LYS A 157 16.81 15.61 -3.65
C LYS A 157 16.36 14.34 -2.92
N ILE A 158 15.14 13.86 -3.20
CA ILE A 158 14.63 12.62 -2.61
C ILE A 158 15.52 11.44 -3.00
N LEU A 159 15.83 11.29 -4.30
CA LEU A 159 16.63 10.17 -4.77
C LEU A 159 18.04 10.16 -4.17
N ASN A 160 18.67 11.33 -4.02
CA ASN A 160 19.97 11.46 -3.34
C ASN A 160 19.88 11.08 -1.86
N TYR A 161 18.84 11.55 -1.14
CA TYR A 161 18.62 11.15 0.25
C TYR A 161 18.47 9.63 0.38
N LEU A 162 17.71 8.98 -0.52
CA LEU A 162 17.53 7.54 -0.51
C LEU A 162 18.86 6.80 -0.75
N ALA A 163 19.70 7.30 -1.68
CA ALA A 163 21.02 6.73 -1.94
C ALA A 163 21.97 6.88 -0.74
N GLU A 164 21.99 8.05 -0.08
CA GLU A 164 22.73 8.28 1.17
C GLU A 164 22.25 7.37 2.31
N ASN A 165 21.03 6.85 2.21
CA ASN A 165 20.40 5.95 3.18
C ASN A 165 20.29 4.50 2.68
N ASN A 166 21.22 4.06 1.82
CA ASN A 166 21.42 2.67 1.35
C ASN A 166 20.43 2.14 0.32
N ILE A 167 19.65 2.99 -0.35
CA ILE A 167 18.81 2.60 -1.49
C ILE A 167 19.42 3.13 -2.77
N PHE A 168 20.15 2.27 -3.47
CA PHE A 168 20.80 2.60 -4.73
C PHE A 168 19.94 2.19 -5.91
N VAL A 169 19.79 3.10 -6.86
CA VAL A 169 19.13 2.82 -8.14
C VAL A 169 20.19 2.73 -9.24
N PRO A 170 20.11 1.73 -10.14
CA PRO A 170 20.98 1.65 -11.31
C PRO A 170 20.98 2.95 -12.13
N PHE A 171 22.15 3.34 -12.64
CA PHE A 171 22.29 4.55 -13.46
C PHE A 171 21.32 4.55 -14.66
N SER A 172 21.10 3.39 -15.26
CA SER A 172 20.16 3.21 -16.38
C SER A 172 18.72 3.63 -16.07
N LEU A 173 18.27 3.48 -14.82
CA LEU A 173 16.90 3.82 -14.41
C LEU A 173 16.77 5.24 -13.87
N LYS A 174 17.89 5.93 -13.60
CA LYS A 174 17.86 7.26 -12.98
C LYS A 174 17.13 8.26 -13.86
N ASN A 175 17.37 8.23 -15.16
CA ASN A 175 16.69 9.14 -16.10
C ASN A 175 15.19 8.86 -16.19
N ASP A 176 14.78 7.59 -16.18
CA ASP A 176 13.37 7.20 -16.24
C ASP A 176 12.62 7.66 -14.98
N ILE A 177 13.23 7.51 -13.80
CA ILE A 177 12.64 7.98 -12.53
C ILE A 177 12.53 9.50 -12.50
N LEU A 178 13.58 10.22 -12.91
CA LEU A 178 13.59 11.68 -12.87
C LEU A 178 12.67 12.31 -13.93
N SER A 179 12.48 11.64 -15.07
CA SER A 179 11.61 12.09 -16.16
C SER A 179 10.13 11.69 -15.97
N ASN A 180 9.84 10.74 -15.08
CA ASN A 180 8.49 10.36 -14.69
C ASN A 180 7.83 11.46 -13.83
N TYR A 181 7.17 12.41 -14.48
CA TYR A 181 6.54 13.56 -13.82
C TYR A 181 5.32 13.21 -12.96
N GLU A 182 4.69 12.06 -13.17
CA GLU A 182 3.63 11.53 -12.29
C GLU A 182 4.18 11.04 -10.93
N GLY A 183 5.50 10.81 -10.85
CA GLY A 183 6.21 10.42 -9.63
C GLY A 183 6.07 8.96 -9.23
N ASP A 184 5.28 8.16 -9.94
CA ASP A 184 5.02 6.75 -9.62
C ASP A 184 6.30 5.88 -9.58
N ALA A 185 7.26 6.18 -10.46
CA ALA A 185 8.55 5.50 -10.45
C ALA A 185 9.34 5.80 -9.16
N LEU A 186 9.32 7.05 -8.70
CA LEU A 186 9.96 7.45 -7.45
C LEU A 186 9.20 6.90 -6.23
N ASP A 187 7.87 6.87 -6.28
CA ASP A 187 7.00 6.29 -5.25
C ASP A 187 7.32 4.82 -4.99
N SER A 188 7.62 4.07 -6.04
CA SER A 188 8.07 2.67 -5.92
C SER A 188 9.39 2.54 -5.14
N ILE A 189 10.35 3.45 -5.37
CA ILE A 189 11.63 3.45 -4.64
C ILE A 189 11.44 3.90 -3.19
N ILE A 190 10.59 4.89 -2.94
CA ILE A 190 10.24 5.32 -1.58
C ILE A 190 9.54 4.18 -0.83
N GLY A 191 8.63 3.45 -1.50
CA GLY A 191 7.99 2.26 -0.97
C GLY A 191 9.01 1.19 -0.58
N ALA A 192 9.98 0.90 -1.45
CA ALA A 192 11.07 -0.03 -1.15
C ALA A 192 11.91 0.41 0.06
N TYR A 193 12.24 1.71 0.15
CA TYR A 193 12.91 2.27 1.34
C TYR A 193 12.08 2.07 2.61
N SER A 194 10.77 2.31 2.52
CA SER A 194 9.80 2.11 3.61
C SER A 194 9.85 0.69 4.17
N LEU A 195 9.88 -0.31 3.27
CA LEU A 195 10.00 -1.73 3.61
C LEU A 195 11.35 -2.02 4.25
N PHE A 196 12.45 -1.56 3.65
CA PHE A 196 13.80 -1.78 4.14
C PHE A 196 13.96 -1.28 5.58
N LYS A 197 13.48 -0.06 5.87
CA LYS A 197 13.48 0.50 7.23
C LYS A 197 12.58 -0.27 8.17
N SER A 198 11.35 -0.61 7.75
CA SER A 198 10.41 -1.37 8.58
C SER A 198 10.93 -2.76 8.94
N LEU A 199 11.60 -3.42 8.01
CA LEU A 199 12.24 -4.71 8.24
C LEU A 199 13.45 -4.57 9.17
N SER A 200 14.32 -3.59 8.92
CA SER A 200 15.53 -3.34 9.74
C SER A 200 15.22 -2.99 11.19
N TYR A 201 14.06 -2.38 11.45
CA TYR A 201 13.57 -2.08 12.80
C TYR A 201 12.71 -3.19 13.40
N GLY A 202 12.57 -4.33 12.73
CA GLY A 202 11.75 -5.45 13.18
C GLY A 202 10.25 -5.14 13.24
N LYS A 203 9.76 -4.07 12.61
CA LYS A 203 8.33 -3.71 12.63
C LYS A 203 7.46 -4.74 11.91
N ILE A 204 7.98 -5.33 10.84
CA ILE A 204 7.26 -6.38 10.08
C ILE A 204 7.13 -7.64 10.94
N GLU A 205 8.24 -8.12 11.50
CA GLU A 205 8.28 -9.37 12.26
C GLU A 205 7.53 -9.26 13.59
N ASN A 206 7.54 -8.08 14.20
CA ASN A 206 6.85 -7.80 15.46
C ASN A 206 5.48 -7.14 15.24
N SER A 207 4.88 -7.26 14.06
CA SER A 207 3.60 -6.59 13.77
C SER A 207 2.46 -7.07 14.69
N SER A 208 2.58 -8.28 15.26
CA SER A 208 1.67 -8.81 16.29
C SER A 208 1.75 -8.06 17.63
N ASN A 209 2.82 -7.31 17.88
CA ASN A 209 3.05 -6.59 19.14
C ASN A 209 2.61 -5.12 19.07
N LEU A 210 2.03 -4.70 17.94
CA LEU A 210 1.53 -3.33 17.79
C LEU A 210 0.38 -3.06 18.78
N LYS A 211 0.40 -1.87 19.40
CA LYS A 211 -0.55 -1.48 20.47
C LYS A 211 -2.03 -1.64 20.09
N ASN A 212 -2.37 -1.49 18.81
CA ASN A 212 -3.72 -1.64 18.27
C ASN A 212 -3.84 -2.89 17.35
N ASN A 213 -3.08 -3.95 17.61
CA ASN A 213 -2.98 -5.13 16.74
C ASN A 213 -4.37 -5.72 16.38
N LEU A 214 -5.32 -5.78 17.32
CA LEU A 214 -6.67 -6.29 17.00
C LEU A 214 -7.39 -5.46 15.92
N VAL A 215 -7.21 -4.14 15.93
CA VAL A 215 -7.74 -3.25 14.91
C VAL A 215 -6.97 -3.44 13.60
N TYR A 216 -5.63 -3.46 13.64
CA TYR A 216 -4.78 -3.61 12.45
C TYR A 216 -4.92 -4.97 11.77
N LYS A 217 -5.30 -6.03 12.50
CA LYS A 217 -5.67 -7.33 11.91
C LYS A 217 -6.89 -7.24 11.00
N LYS A 218 -7.74 -6.22 11.16
CA LYS A 218 -8.92 -5.98 10.32
C LYS A 218 -8.71 -4.86 9.32
N GLU A 219 -8.31 -3.67 9.79
CA GLU A 219 -8.20 -2.50 8.93
C GLU A 219 -6.84 -2.39 8.23
N GLY A 220 -5.81 -3.12 8.65
CA GLY A 220 -4.45 -3.00 8.12
C GLY A 220 -3.57 -1.96 8.83
N TYR A 221 -2.30 -1.89 8.45
CA TYR A 221 -1.30 -0.97 9.00
C TYR A 221 -0.34 -0.50 7.92
N ILE A 222 -0.07 0.81 7.88
CA ILE A 222 0.86 1.45 6.95
C ILE A 222 2.28 1.36 7.51
N PHE A 223 3.13 0.59 6.84
CA PHE A 223 4.53 0.46 7.19
C PHE A 223 5.34 1.61 6.58
N SER A 224 5.71 2.56 7.43
CA SER A 224 6.60 3.70 7.11
C SER A 224 7.63 4.05 8.17
#